data_AF-A0A927LHC5-F1
#
_entry.id   AF-A0A927LHC5-F1
#
_cell.length_a   1.000
_cell.length_b   1.000
_cell.length_c   1.000
_cell.angle_alpha   90.00
_cell.angle_beta   90.00
_cell.angle_gamma   90.00
#
_symmetry.space_group_name_H-M   'P 1'
#
loop_
_entity.id
_entity.type
_entity.pdbx_description
1 polymer ?
#
loop_
_entity_poly.entity_id
_entity_poly.type
_entity_poly.pdbx_seq_one_letter_code
_entity_poly.pdbx_strand_id
1 'polypeptide(L)' 'MERVEFRADNSNTRSIAAMKSIGCVVEGVLRNHMPTHGSEIRRDSIVLSILKKDWFESVKQKIKASLV' A
#
# COMPACT_ATOMS: atom_id res chain seq x y z
N MET A 1 10.43 -9.54 11.82
CA MET A 1 9.27 -8.78 11.29
C MET A 1 8.55 -9.65 10.28
N GLU A 2 7.25 -9.90 10.48
CA GLU A 2 6.45 -10.82 9.63
C GLU A 2 5.71 -10.09 8.51
N ARG A 3 5.41 -8.81 8.70
CA ARG A 3 4.52 -8.05 7.84
C ARG A 3 4.96 -6.60 7.79
N VAL A 4 4.84 -5.99 6.61
CA VAL A 4 4.96 -4.54 6.42
C VAL A 4 3.67 -4.02 5.81
N GLU A 5 2.98 -3.15 6.55
CA GLU A 5 1.77 -2.48 6.11
C GLU A 5 2.12 -1.15 5.43
N PHE A 6 1.43 -0.87 4.33
CA PHE A 6 1.36 0.42 3.67
C PHE A 6 -0.07 0.95 3.73
N ARG A 7 -0.18 2.26 3.90
CA ARG A 7 -1.47 2.94 3.99
C ARG A 7 -1.44 4.19 3.13
N ALA A 8 -2.49 4.39 2.35
CA ALA A 8 -2.69 5.59 1.55
C ALA A 8 -4.13 6.07 1.64
N ASP A 9 -4.35 7.33 1.25
CA ASP A 9 -5.67 7.81 0.89
C ASP A 9 -6.21 6.97 -0.28
N ASN A 10 -7.44 6.48 -0.17
CA ASN A 10 -8.08 5.64 -1.18
C ASN A 10 -8.23 6.35 -2.54
N SER A 11 -8.27 7.69 -2.55
CA SER A 11 -8.33 8.50 -3.77
C SER A 11 -6.96 8.67 -4.46
N ASN A 12 -5.84 8.35 -3.80
CA ASN A 12 -4.51 8.51 -4.36
C ASN A 12 -4.12 7.33 -5.27
N THR A 13 -4.78 7.27 -6.44
CA THR A 13 -4.61 6.21 -7.44
C THR A 13 -3.16 6.03 -7.89
N ARG A 14 -2.38 7.13 -7.98
CA ARG A 14 -0.97 7.10 -8.37
C ARG A 14 -0.11 6.32 -7.38
N SER A 15 -0.20 6.65 -6.08
CA SER A 15 0.56 5.94 -5.05
C SER A 15 0.06 4.50 -4.87
N ILE A 16 -1.24 4.24 -5.00
CA ILE A 16 -1.80 2.89 -4.96
C ILE A 16 -1.25 2.03 -6.10
N ALA A 17 -1.17 2.58 -7.32
CA ALA A 17 -0.59 1.88 -8.46
C ALA A 17 0.90 1.53 -8.22
N ALA A 18 1.67 2.45 -7.64
CA ALA A 18 3.07 2.20 -7.28
C ALA A 18 3.21 1.11 -6.19
N MET A 19 2.34 1.11 -5.17
CA MET A 19 2.36 0.06 -4.14
C MET A 19 2.01 -1.31 -4.72
N LYS A 20 1.05 -1.37 -5.65
CA LYS A 20 0.71 -2.61 -6.35
C LYS A 20 1.84 -3.09 -7.26
N SER A 21 2.53 -2.18 -7.95
CA SER A 21 3.62 -2.56 -8.87
C SER A 21 4.82 -3.17 -8.15
N ILE A 22 5.13 -2.71 -6.94
CA ILE A 22 6.18 -3.32 -6.10
C ILE A 22 5.72 -4.63 -5.42
N GLY A 23 4.47 -5.04 -5.59
CA GLY A 23 3.97 -6.33 -5.12
C GLY A 23 3.20 -6.30 -3.79
N CYS A 24 2.73 -5.13 -3.33
CA CYS A 24 1.81 -5.10 -2.20
C CYS A 24 0.43 -5.67 -2.58
N VAL A 25 -0.17 -6.44 -1.67
CA VAL A 25 -1.52 -6.97 -1.79
C VAL A 25 -2.51 -6.03 -1.10
N VAL A 26 -3.65 -5.74 -1.74
CA VAL A 26 -4.73 -4.95 -1.12
C VAL A 26 -5.49 -5.83 -0.13
N GLU A 27 -5.65 -5.34 1.09
CA GLU A 27 -6.39 -6.05 2.14
C GLU A 27 -7.77 -5.48 2.40
N GLY A 28 -7.94 -4.18 2.14
CA GLY A 28 -9.24 -3.54 2.32
C GLY A 28 -9.15 -2.03 2.36
N VAL A 29 -10.32 -1.42 2.56
CA VAL A 29 -10.48 0.03 2.69
C VAL A 29 -11.18 0.32 4.01
N LEU A 30 -10.51 1.09 4.86
CA LEU A 30 -11.06 1.64 6.08
C LEU A 30 -11.83 2.91 5.73
N ARG A 31 -13.16 2.83 5.76
CA ARG A 31 -14.04 3.97 5.46
C ARG A 31 -14.00 5.00 6.59
N ASN A 32 -14.03 6.28 6.25
CA ASN A 32 -14.10 7.39 7.22
C ASN A 32 -12.98 7.34 8.29
N HIS A 33 -11.77 6.95 7.90
CA HIS A 33 -10.73 6.51 8.82
C HIS A 33 -9.90 7.65 9.43
N MET A 34 -9.46 8.62 8.62
CA MET A 34 -8.58 9.70 9.08
C MET A 34 -9.11 11.08 8.70
N PRO A 35 -8.94 12.11 9.53
CA PRO A 35 -9.21 13.49 9.14
C PRO A 35 -8.26 13.92 8.03
N THR A 36 -8.75 14.76 7.12
CA THR A 36 -7.93 15.38 6.08
C THR A 36 -7.37 16.70 6.61
N HIS A 37 -6.07 16.94 6.45
CA HIS A 37 -5.47 18.17 6.94
C HIS A 37 -6.11 19.40 6.27
N GLY A 38 -6.62 20.34 7.07
CA GLY A 38 -7.28 21.55 6.57
C GLY A 38 -8.69 21.33 6.00
N SER A 39 -9.35 20.19 6.28
CA SER A 39 -10.71 19.91 5.84
C SER A 39 -11.50 19.15 6.90
N GLU A 40 -12.80 19.44 6.98
CA GLU A 40 -13.78 18.70 7.79
C GLU A 40 -14.05 17.28 7.23
N ILE A 41 -13.59 17.01 6.01
CA ILE A 41 -13.77 15.72 5.35
C ILE A 41 -12.79 14.71 5.92
N ARG A 42 -13.33 13.54 6.26
CA ARG A 42 -12.55 12.37 6.65
C ARG A 42 -12.36 11.46 5.44
N ARG A 43 -11.12 11.01 5.23
CA ARG A 43 -10.74 10.18 4.10
C ARG A 43 -10.86 8.69 4.39
N ASP A 44 -11.11 7.95 3.33
CA ASP A 44 -10.98 6.50 3.30
C ASP A 44 -9.50 6.13 3.16
N SER A 45 -9.04 5.14 3.92
CA SER A 45 -7.67 4.65 3.86
C SER A 45 -7.64 3.26 3.27
N ILE A 46 -6.93 3.10 2.15
CA ILE A 46 -6.63 1.77 1.63
C ILE A 46 -5.44 1.19 2.37
N VAL A 47 -5.54 -0.08 2.74
CA VAL A 47 -4.50 -0.84 3.42
C VAL A 47 -3.95 -1.88 2.45
N LEU A 48 -2.63 -1.89 2.30
CA LEU A 48 -1.91 -2.88 1.52
C LEU A 48 -0.75 -3.44 2.34
N SER A 49 -0.24 -4.62 1.99
CA SER A 49 0.92 -5.18 2.67
C SER A 49 1.75 -6.13 1.84
N ILE A 50 2.96 -6.36 2.33
CA ILE A 50 3.84 -7.46 1.92
C ILE A 50 4.09 -8.32 3.16
N LEU A 51 3.83 -9.63 3.07
CA LEU A 51 4.22 -10.58 4.10
C LEU A 51 5.66 -11.03 3.90
N LYS A 52 6.27 -11.52 4.97
CA LYS A 52 7.65 -12.02 4.95
C LYS A 52 7.85 -13.09 3.88
N LYS A 53 6.88 -14.02 3.71
CA LYS A 53 6.94 -15.04 2.67
C LYS A 53 6.97 -14.43 1.26
N ASP A 54 6.11 -13.46 0.97
CA ASP A 54 5.98 -12.84 -0.36
C ASP A 54 7.28 -12.09 -0.74
N TRP A 55 7.92 -11.48 0.26
CA TRP A 55 9.22 -10.83 0.13
C TRP A 55 10.30 -11.77 -0.37
N PHE A 56 10.47 -12.93 0.27
CA PHE A 56 11.51 -13.90 -0.07
C PHE A 56 11.16 -14.73 -1.30
N GLU A 57 9.87 -14.94 -1.59
CA GLU A 57 9.39 -15.74 -2.72
C GLU A 57 9.53 -15.00 -4.06
N SER A 58 9.13 -13.72 -4.14
CA SER A 58 9.18 -13.01 -5.43
C SER A 58 9.37 -11.50 -5.37
N VAL A 59 8.85 -10.82 -4.35
CA VAL A 59 8.78 -9.34 -4.35
C VAL A 59 10.18 -8.71 -4.40
N LYS A 60 11.14 -9.23 -3.63
CA LYS A 60 12.51 -8.71 -3.62
C LYS A 60 13.18 -8.78 -5.00
N GLN A 61 12.97 -9.89 -5.71
CA GLN A 61 13.56 -10.09 -7.04
C GLN A 61 12.90 -9.18 -8.07
N LYS A 62 11.56 -9.04 -8.03
CA LYS A 62 10.81 -8.13 -8.92
C LYS A 62 11.27 -6.68 -8.78
N ILE A 63 11.42 -6.18 -7.56
CA ILE A 63 11.87 -4.81 -7.31
C ILE A 63 13.29 -4.61 -7.88
N LYS A 64 14.20 -5.55 -7.61
CA LYS A 64 15.56 -5.49 -8.17
C LYS A 64 15.56 -5.45 -9.70
N ALA A 65 14.69 -6.22 -10.36
CA ALA A 65 14.59 -6.23 -11.82
C ALA A 65 13.99 -4.93 -12.39
N SER A 66 13.18 -4.19 -11.61
CA SER A 66 12.63 -2.89 -12.02
C SER A 66 13.58 -1.70 -11.81
N LEU A 67 14.70 -1.90 -11.13
CA LEU A 67 15.75 -0.90 -10.94
C LEU A 67 16.73 -1.01 -12.11
N VAL A 68 16.37 -0.45 -13.26
CA VAL A 68 17.22 -0.28 -14.44
C VAL A 68 17.35 1.20 -14.74
#